data_AF-A0A0M9DK26-F1
#
_entry.id   AF-A0A0M9DK26-F1
#
_cell.length_a   1.000
_cell.length_b   1.000
_cell.length_c   1.000
_cell.angle_alpha   90.00
_cell.angle_beta   90.00
_cell.angle_gamma   90.00
#
_symmetry.space_group_name_H-M   'P 1'
#
loop_
_entity.id
_entity.type
_entity.pdbx_description
1 polymer ?
#
loop_
_entity_poly.entity_id
_entity_poly.type
_entity_poly.pdbx_seq_one_letter_code
_entity_poly.pdbx_strand_id
1 'polypeptide(L)'
;MKKAMLTLVFGSAIFLAACGGGDKNASDNEGSTTPDGEAIAMKSCVSCHGGELQGASGPALNDVGSRLSESEILDVINNGRPGMPGGLVKGEDAEAVAQWLATQK
;
A
#
# COMPACT_ATOMS: atom_id res chain seq x y z
N MET A 1 24.93 -4.81 60.31
CA MET A 1 26.34 -4.35 60.39
C MET A 1 27.19 -5.36 59.62
N LYS A 2 27.97 -5.10 58.58
CA LYS A 2 28.40 -3.92 57.83
C LYS A 2 28.64 -4.39 56.38
N LYS A 3 28.67 -3.42 55.47
CA LYS A 3 28.80 -3.51 54.01
C LYS A 3 30.13 -4.16 53.57
N ALA A 4 30.13 -4.89 52.45
CA ALA A 4 31.26 -5.09 51.54
C ALA A 4 30.69 -5.69 50.22
N MET A 5 30.64 -4.95 49.12
CA MET A 5 31.71 -4.67 48.15
C MET A 5 31.98 -5.82 47.16
N LEU A 6 31.63 -5.55 45.89
CA LEU A 6 32.46 -5.64 44.68
C LEU A 6 32.80 -7.03 44.06
N THR A 7 32.35 -7.25 42.82
CA THR A 7 33.01 -7.88 41.62
C THR A 7 31.91 -8.40 40.66
N LEU A 8 31.62 -7.76 39.50
CA LEU A 8 32.30 -7.75 38.20
C LEU A 8 32.61 -9.13 37.60
N VAL A 9 31.74 -9.62 36.69
CA VAL A 9 32.01 -10.47 35.50
C VAL A 9 30.72 -10.42 34.64
N PHE A 10 30.70 -9.71 33.50
CA PHE A 10 30.91 -10.22 32.13
C PHE A 10 29.79 -11.14 31.61
N GLY A 11 29.25 -10.81 30.43
CA GLY A 11 28.76 -11.84 29.50
C GLY A 11 27.34 -11.65 28.99
N SER A 12 27.24 -11.02 27.82
CA SER A 12 26.11 -11.12 26.89
C SER A 12 25.66 -12.57 26.65
N ALA A 13 24.35 -12.80 26.67
CA ALA A 13 23.57 -13.45 25.61
C ALA A 13 22.19 -13.86 26.18
N ILE A 14 21.21 -12.97 26.04
CA ILE A 14 19.81 -13.34 26.23
C ILE A 14 19.39 -14.16 25.01
N PHE A 15 19.39 -15.48 25.17
CA PHE A 15 18.50 -16.35 24.41
C PHE A 15 17.24 -16.55 25.24
N LEU A 16 16.13 -15.97 24.78
CA LEU A 16 14.79 -16.45 25.08
C LEU A 16 13.99 -16.40 23.78
N ALA A 17 14.00 -17.55 23.10
CA ALA A 17 13.00 -17.91 22.12
C ALA A 17 11.62 -17.88 22.80
N ALA A 18 10.77 -16.95 22.37
CA ALA A 18 9.35 -16.90 22.71
C ALA A 18 8.55 -17.17 21.44
N CYS A 19 7.69 -18.18 21.53
CA CYS A 19 6.75 -18.66 20.53
C CYS A 19 5.56 -17.70 20.38
N GLY A 20 5.09 -17.51 19.13
CA GLY A 20 3.86 -16.79 18.76
C GLY A 20 4.15 -15.81 17.61
N GLY A 21 3.92 -16.14 16.34
CA GLY A 21 2.69 -16.67 15.77
C GLY A 21 1.84 -15.48 15.29
N GLY A 22 1.95 -15.12 14.00
CA GLY A 22 1.14 -14.06 13.41
C GLY A 22 1.73 -13.46 12.14
N ASP A 23 1.56 -14.17 11.03
CA ASP A 23 1.68 -13.70 9.65
C ASP A 23 1.17 -12.27 9.46
N LYS A 24 2.05 -11.39 8.98
CA LYS A 24 1.72 -10.34 8.00
C LYS A 24 2.93 -10.19 7.10
N ASN A 25 2.75 -10.60 5.85
CA ASN A 25 3.62 -10.37 4.72
C ASN A 25 4.14 -8.93 4.76
N ALA A 26 5.36 -8.76 5.27
CA ALA A 26 6.20 -7.65 4.83
C ALA A 26 6.65 -8.07 3.44
N SER A 27 5.91 -7.61 2.43
CA SER A 27 6.35 -7.73 1.04
C SER A 27 7.69 -7.02 0.96
N ASP A 28 8.73 -7.82 0.83
CA ASP A 28 10.07 -7.38 0.43
C ASP A 28 9.93 -6.56 -0.86
N ASN A 29 10.04 -5.23 -0.75
CA ASN A 29 10.27 -4.36 -1.90
C ASN A 29 11.71 -3.86 -1.80
N GLU A 30 12.65 -4.80 -1.93
CA GLU A 30 13.98 -4.48 -2.43
C GLU A 30 13.85 -4.08 -3.91
N GLY A 31 13.93 -2.77 -4.18
CA GLY A 31 14.56 -2.26 -5.40
C GLY A 31 13.84 -2.46 -6.74
N SER A 32 12.50 -2.44 -6.80
CA SER A 32 11.83 -2.14 -8.07
C SER A 32 11.78 -0.63 -8.28
N THR A 33 12.38 -0.15 -9.37
CA THR A 33 12.21 1.23 -9.88
C THR A 33 10.76 1.46 -10.38
N THR A 34 9.95 0.41 -10.47
CA THR A 34 8.55 0.50 -10.91
C THR A 34 7.66 1.09 -9.81
N PRO A 35 6.80 2.08 -10.12
CA PRO A 35 5.85 2.62 -9.17
C PRO A 35 4.88 1.55 -8.64
N ASP A 36 4.60 1.61 -7.34
CA ASP A 36 3.61 0.73 -6.69
C ASP A 36 2.19 1.29 -6.92
N GLY A 37 1.50 0.72 -7.91
CA GLY A 37 0.15 1.14 -8.28
C GLY A 37 -0.88 1.02 -7.15
N GLU A 38 -0.75 0.02 -6.28
CA GLU A 38 -1.64 -0.15 -5.13
C GLU A 38 -1.43 0.95 -4.11
N ALA A 39 -0.18 1.18 -3.71
CA ALA A 39 0.16 2.21 -2.74
C ALA A 39 -0.25 3.61 -3.23
N ILE A 40 -0.07 3.89 -4.52
CA ILE A 40 -0.49 5.16 -5.12
C ILE A 40 -2.02 5.28 -5.16
N ALA A 41 -2.75 4.21 -5.53
CA ALA A 41 -4.20 4.20 -5.51
C ALA A 41 -4.75 4.44 -4.09
N MET A 42 -4.18 3.77 -3.09
CA MET A 42 -4.53 3.94 -1.68
C MET A 42 -4.25 5.35 -1.16
N LYS A 43 -3.27 6.05 -1.73
CA LYS A 43 -2.94 7.43 -1.34
C LYS A 43 -3.82 8.48 -2.04
N SER A 44 -4.13 8.27 -3.32
CA SER A 44 -4.68 9.31 -4.19
C SER A 44 -6.17 9.14 -4.51
N CYS A 45 -6.72 7.93 -4.40
CA CYS A 45 -8.08 7.63 -4.88
C CYS A 45 -9.10 7.47 -3.75
N VAL A 46 -8.68 6.98 -2.59
CA VAL A 46 -9.58 6.56 -1.49
C VAL A 46 -10.39 7.71 -0.87
N SER A 47 -9.91 8.95 -0.98
CA SER A 47 -10.59 10.13 -0.45
C SER A 47 -11.97 10.34 -1.10
N CYS A 48 -12.12 9.91 -2.36
CA CYS A 48 -13.39 9.95 -3.09
C CYS A 48 -13.99 8.55 -3.25
N HIS A 49 -13.17 7.52 -3.45
CA HIS A 49 -13.63 6.18 -3.80
C HIS A 49 -13.77 5.22 -2.61
N GLY A 50 -13.58 5.71 -1.38
CA GLY A 50 -13.69 4.92 -0.16
C GLY A 50 -12.36 4.27 0.25
N GLY A 51 -12.21 3.99 1.55
CA GLY A 51 -10.97 3.51 2.16
C GLY A 51 -10.47 2.17 1.61
N GLU A 52 -11.37 1.35 1.06
CA GLU A 52 -11.08 0.07 0.42
C GLU A 52 -11.53 0.10 -1.06
N LEU A 53 -11.68 1.30 -1.63
CA LEU A 53 -12.22 1.51 -2.97
C LEU A 53 -13.63 0.96 -3.17
N GLN A 54 -14.40 0.78 -2.10
CA GLN A 54 -15.77 0.25 -2.11
C GLN A 54 -16.83 1.27 -2.58
N GLY A 55 -16.40 2.49 -2.89
CA GLY A 55 -17.25 3.62 -3.23
C GLY A 55 -17.55 4.50 -2.03
N ALA A 56 -17.61 5.81 -2.27
CA ALA A 56 -18.03 6.81 -1.29
C ALA A 56 -18.67 8.00 -2.02
N SER A 57 -17.92 9.08 -2.20
CA SER A 57 -18.35 10.23 -3.02
C SER A 57 -18.25 9.93 -4.52
N GLY A 58 -17.30 9.07 -4.90
CA GLY A 58 -17.15 8.47 -6.22
C GLY A 58 -17.60 7.00 -6.21
N PRO A 59 -17.79 6.41 -7.39
CA PRO A 59 -18.21 5.01 -7.53
C PRO A 59 -17.15 4.04 -6.98
N ALA A 60 -17.56 2.81 -6.69
CA ALA A 60 -16.62 1.74 -6.33
C ALA A 60 -15.58 1.50 -7.43
N LEU A 61 -14.33 1.22 -7.03
CA LEU A 61 -13.23 0.83 -7.91
C LEU A 61 -12.66 -0.55 -7.58
N ASN A 62 -13.08 -1.20 -6.48
CA ASN A 62 -12.64 -2.54 -6.09
C ASN A 62 -13.05 -3.67 -7.06
N ASP A 63 -13.91 -3.36 -8.05
CA ASP A 63 -14.33 -4.25 -9.14
C ASP A 63 -14.10 -3.64 -10.53
N VAL A 64 -13.33 -2.54 -10.63
CA VAL A 64 -13.29 -1.72 -11.86
C VAL A 64 -12.70 -2.46 -13.05
N GLY A 65 -11.77 -3.38 -12.83
CA GLY A 65 -11.19 -4.26 -13.84
C GLY A 65 -12.16 -5.30 -14.41
N SER A 66 -13.33 -5.48 -13.81
CA SER A 66 -14.45 -6.22 -14.40
C SER A 66 -15.28 -5.37 -15.38
N ARG A 67 -15.13 -4.05 -15.33
CA ARG A 67 -15.97 -3.08 -16.09
C ARG A 67 -15.19 -2.27 -17.11
N LEU A 68 -13.91 -2.01 -16.86
CA LEU A 68 -13.03 -1.21 -17.71
C LEU A 68 -11.70 -1.95 -17.92
N SER A 69 -11.13 -1.77 -19.11
CA SER A 69 -9.76 -2.19 -19.40
C SER A 69 -8.73 -1.24 -18.79
N GLU A 70 -7.48 -1.67 -18.68
CA GLU A 70 -6.36 -0.86 -18.20
C GLU A 70 -6.24 0.48 -18.95
N SER A 71 -6.35 0.47 -20.28
CA SER A 71 -6.25 1.69 -21.09
C SER A 71 -7.41 2.65 -20.85
N GLU A 72 -8.63 2.14 -20.64
CA GLU A 72 -9.78 2.95 -20.28
C GLU A 72 -9.64 3.53 -18.86
N ILE A 73 -9.09 2.77 -17.92
CA ILE A 73 -8.80 3.26 -16.57
C ILE A 73 -7.75 4.37 -16.62
N LEU A 74 -6.67 4.17 -17.38
CA LEU A 74 -5.62 5.17 -17.58
C LEU A 74 -6.17 6.46 -18.23
N ASP A 75 -7.04 6.33 -19.22
CA ASP A 75 -7.72 7.48 -19.84
C ASP A 75 -8.52 8.28 -18.82
N VAL A 76 -9.27 7.60 -17.96
CA VAL A 76 -10.04 8.25 -16.87
C VAL A 76 -9.13 8.92 -15.86
N ILE A 77 -8.02 8.30 -15.49
CA ILE A 77 -7.05 8.89 -14.56
C ILE A 77 -6.44 10.18 -15.15
N ASN A 78 -6.11 10.17 -16.44
CA ASN A 78 -5.49 11.31 -17.11
C ASN A 78 -6.48 12.43 -17.42
N ASN A 79 -7.66 12.10 -17.95
CA ASN A 79 -8.61 13.06 -18.50
C ASN A 79 -9.77 13.38 -17.55
N GLY A 80 -9.98 12.53 -16.53
CA GLY A 80 -11.11 12.65 -15.63
C GLY A 80 -12.44 12.25 -16.28
N ARG A 81 -13.52 12.43 -15.52
CA ARG A 81 -14.92 12.22 -15.92
C ARG A 81 -15.80 13.24 -15.22
N PRO A 82 -17.08 13.41 -15.59
CA PRO A 82 -17.99 14.26 -14.82
C PRO A 82 -17.95 13.92 -13.32
N GLY A 83 -17.52 14.86 -12.48
CA GLY A 83 -17.35 14.68 -11.03
C GLY A 83 -16.00 14.10 -10.58
N MET A 84 -15.12 13.68 -11.49
CA MET A 84 -13.76 13.22 -11.21
C MET A 84 -12.73 14.07 -11.97
N PRO A 85 -11.90 14.87 -11.30
CA PRO A 85 -10.85 15.63 -11.97
C PRO A 85 -9.79 14.69 -12.57
N GLY A 86 -9.28 15.03 -13.76
CA GLY A 86 -8.17 14.33 -14.38
C GLY A 86 -6.82 14.76 -13.83
N GLY A 87 -5.79 13.92 -14.04
CA GLY A 87 -4.40 14.22 -13.72
C GLY A 87 -4.08 14.23 -12.22
N LEU A 88 -4.85 13.49 -11.42
CA LEU A 88 -4.59 13.28 -9.98
C LEU A 88 -3.25 12.56 -9.75
N VAL A 89 -2.91 11.65 -10.65
CA VAL A 89 -1.60 10.99 -10.79
C VAL A 89 -1.22 11.04 -12.29
N LYS A 90 0.07 10.96 -12.61
CA LYS A 90 0.57 11.21 -13.99
C LYS A 90 1.74 10.30 -14.34
N GLY A 91 1.96 10.10 -15.64
CA GLY A 91 3.10 9.33 -16.14
C GLY A 91 3.08 7.89 -15.63
N GLU A 92 4.26 7.38 -15.26
CA GLU A 92 4.43 6.00 -14.78
C GLU A 92 3.57 5.67 -13.55
N ASP A 93 3.29 6.64 -12.68
CA ASP A 93 2.38 6.45 -11.54
C ASP A 93 0.94 6.19 -12.00
N ALA A 94 0.47 6.91 -13.04
CA ALA A 94 -0.87 6.71 -13.58
C ALA A 94 -0.98 5.35 -14.29
N GLU A 95 0.06 4.95 -15.01
CA GLU A 95 0.15 3.65 -15.66
C GLU A 95 0.14 2.51 -14.63
N ALA A 96 0.94 2.61 -13.57
CA ALA A 96 0.97 1.63 -12.49
C ALA A 96 -0.38 1.50 -11.77
N VAL A 97 -1.04 2.63 -11.47
CA VAL A 97 -2.37 2.63 -10.86
C VAL A 97 -3.41 1.99 -11.79
N ALA A 98 -3.38 2.33 -13.09
CA ALA A 98 -4.31 1.78 -14.06
C ALA A 98 -4.14 0.26 -14.21
N GLN A 99 -2.89 -0.20 -14.29
CA GLN A 99 -2.54 -1.61 -14.37
C GLN A 99 -3.05 -2.37 -13.13
N TRP A 100 -2.77 -1.86 -11.93
CA TRP A 100 -3.24 -2.50 -10.71
C TRP A 100 -4.78 -2.52 -10.61
N LEU A 101 -5.45 -1.40 -10.92
CA LEU A 101 -6.92 -1.31 -10.90
C LEU A 101 -7.58 -2.27 -11.91
N ALA A 102 -6.97 -2.51 -13.07
CA ALA A 102 -7.47 -3.45 -14.06
C ALA A 102 -7.48 -4.91 -13.56
N THR A 103 -6.73 -5.22 -12.49
CA THR A 103 -6.73 -6.54 -11.85
C THR A 103 -7.85 -6.70 -10.81
N GLN A 104 -8.49 -5.61 -10.37
CA GLN A 104 -9.56 -5.62 -9.37
C GLN A 104 -10.88 -6.02 -10.02
N LYS A 105 -11.41 -7.20 -9.72
CA LYS A 105 -12.53 -7.80 -10.46
C LYS A 105 -13.67 -8.27 -9.58
#